data_AF-A0AAI8RCF2-F1
#
_entry.id   AF-A0AAI8RCF2-F1
#
_cell.length_a   1.000
_cell.length_b   1.000
_cell.length_c   1.000
_cell.angle_alpha   90.00
_cell.angle_beta   90.00
_cell.angle_gamma   90.00
#
_symmetry.space_group_name_H-M   'P 1'
#
loop_
_entity.id
_entity.type
_entity.pdbx_description
1 polymer ?
#
loop_
_entity_poly.entity_id
_entity_poly.type
_entity_poly.pdbx_seq_one_letter_code
_entity_poly.pdbx_strand_id
1 'polypeptide(L)' 'MFRFSYEEDKLKAELFSKNLKKIREERELVVEQIALLAGVSTASIRSYEAGTTLPNVKRVLKLANFFDVSLDYFFTE' A
#
# COMPACT_ATOMS: atom_id res chain seq x y z
N MET A 1 26.71 -0.15 -11.20
CA MET A 1 26.00 0.94 -10.51
C MET A 1 24.49 0.69 -10.58
N PHE A 2 24.00 -0.38 -9.94
CA PHE A 2 22.59 -0.85 -9.99
C PHE A 2 22.05 -1.32 -8.63
N ARG A 3 22.89 -1.34 -7.57
CA ARG A 3 22.54 -1.94 -6.28
C ARG A 3 21.84 -0.97 -5.31
N PHE A 4 22.05 0.34 -5.48
CA PHE A 4 21.48 1.36 -4.59
C PHE A 4 19.97 1.57 -4.79
N SER A 5 19.48 1.55 -6.03
CA SER A 5 18.04 1.72 -6.29
C SER A 5 17.19 0.53 -5.85
N TYR A 6 17.74 -0.69 -5.91
CA TYR A 6 17.02 -1.91 -5.52
C TYR A 6 16.71 -1.95 -4.02
N GLU A 7 17.64 -1.53 -3.18
CA GLU A 7 17.43 -1.50 -1.72
C GLU A 7 16.40 -0.43 -1.34
N GLU A 8 16.40 0.73 -2.01
CA GLU A 8 15.38 1.77 -1.79
C GLU A 8 13.97 1.30 -2.19
N ASP A 9 13.83 0.66 -3.35
CA ASP A 9 12.53 0.18 -3.83
C ASP A 9 11.99 -0.95 -2.94
N LYS A 10 12.87 -1.82 -2.45
CA LYS A 10 12.54 -2.87 -1.50
C LYS A 10 12.06 -2.29 -0.16
N LEU A 11 12.78 -1.31 0.38
CA LEU A 11 12.40 -0.62 1.62
C LEU A 11 11.03 0.06 1.48
N LYS A 12 10.79 0.76 0.36
CA LYS A 12 9.49 1.40 0.08
C LYS A 12 8.37 0.38 0.00
N ALA A 13 8.58 -0.77 -0.64
CA ALA A 13 7.60 -1.85 -0.70
C ALA A 13 7.29 -2.42 0.68
N GLU A 14 8.31 -2.59 1.52
CA GLU A 14 8.15 -3.08 2.89
C GLU A 14 7.33 -2.10 3.74
N LEU A 15 7.71 -0.82 3.77
CA LEU A 15 6.98 0.23 4.49
C LEU A 15 5.53 0.34 4.02
N PHE A 16 5.33 0.37 2.69
CA PHE A 16 3.99 0.45 2.11
C PHE A 16 3.12 -0.73 2.53
N SER A 17 3.64 -1.96 2.44
CA SER A 17 2.91 -3.18 2.77
C SER A 17 2.50 -3.21 4.26
N LYS A 18 3.42 -2.84 5.15
CA LYS A 18 3.22 -2.76 6.59
C LYS A 18 2.14 -1.73 6.93
N ASN A 19 2.25 -0.52 6.40
CA ASN A 19 1.34 0.58 6.72
C ASN A 19 -0.06 0.37 6.13
N LEU A 20 -0.16 -0.19 4.92
CA LEU A 20 -1.45 -0.54 4.33
C LEU A 20 -2.18 -1.60 5.16
N LYS A 21 -1.45 -2.65 5.58
CA LYS A 21 -2.03 -3.70 6.42
C LYS A 21 -2.46 -3.16 7.78
N LYS A 22 -1.62 -2.33 8.41
CA LYS A 22 -1.90 -1.69 9.69
C LYS A 22 -3.18 -0.87 9.65
N ILE A 23 -3.30 0.09 8.72
CA ILE A 23 -4.48 0.95 8.66
C ILE A 23 -5.76 0.17 8.28
N ARG A 24 -5.63 -0.89 7.47
CA ARG A 24 -6.75 -1.79 7.19
C ARG A 24 -7.27 -2.44 8.49
N GLU A 25 -6.35 -2.97 9.30
CA GLU A 25 -6.69 -3.67 10.55
C GLU A 25 -7.20 -2.69 11.61
N GLU A 26 -6.62 -1.50 11.72
CA GLU A 26 -7.10 -0.42 12.61
C GLU A 26 -8.51 0.06 12.28
N ARG A 27 -8.91 -0.02 11.01
CA ARG A 27 -10.25 0.34 10.53
C ARG A 27 -11.20 -0.86 10.46
N GLU A 28 -10.77 -2.04 10.90
CA GLU A 28 -11.53 -3.30 10.88
C GLU A 28 -12.06 -3.67 9.49
N LEU A 29 -11.32 -3.34 8.44
CA LEU A 29 -11.71 -3.59 7.06
C LEU A 29 -11.19 -4.93 6.54
N VAL A 30 -12.03 -5.61 5.75
CA VAL A 30 -11.59 -6.77 4.95
C VAL A 30 -11.04 -6.31 3.61
N VAL A 31 -10.18 -7.14 3.01
CA VAL A 31 -9.52 -6.88 1.72
C VAL A 31 -10.53 -6.55 0.62
N GLU A 32 -11.66 -7.25 0.61
CA GLU A 32 -12.76 -7.10 -0.33
C GLU A 32 -13.38 -5.70 -0.27
N GLN A 33 -13.50 -5.11 0.92
CA GLN A 33 -14.05 -3.77 1.10
C GLN A 33 -13.10 -2.71 0.54
N ILE A 34 -11.80 -2.80 0.85
CA ILE A 34 -10.80 -1.85 0.34
C ILE A 34 -10.65 -1.97 -1.17
N ALA A 35 -10.63 -3.19 -1.69
CA ALA A 35 -10.55 -3.44 -3.13
C ALA A 35 -11.70 -2.77 -3.89
N LEU A 36 -12.93 -2.95 -3.40
CA LEU A 36 -14.11 -2.32 -3.98
C LEU A 36 -14.02 -0.78 -3.93
N LEU A 37 -13.68 -0.21 -2.77
CA LEU A 37 -13.68 1.23 -2.54
C LEU A 37 -12.52 1.95 -3.24
N ALA A 38 -11.34 1.33 -3.28
CA ALA A 38 -10.18 1.84 -4.01
C ALA A 38 -10.26 1.55 -5.52
N GLY A 39 -11.24 0.77 -5.97
CA GLY A 39 -11.42 0.40 -7.38
C GLY A 39 -10.26 -0.43 -7.93
N VAL A 40 -9.78 -1.39 -7.16
CA VAL A 40 -8.72 -2.34 -7.52
C VAL A 40 -9.17 -3.77 -7.24
N SER A 41 -8.47 -4.77 -7.79
CA SER A 41 -8.80 -6.16 -7.47
C SER A 41 -8.36 -6.52 -6.04
N THR A 42 -9.06 -7.47 -5.42
CA THR A 42 -8.68 -8.07 -4.13
C THR A 42 -7.28 -8.67 -4.18
N ALA A 43 -6.94 -9.30 -5.30
CA ALA A 43 -5.59 -9.80 -5.57
C ALA A 43 -4.53 -8.68 -5.51
N SER A 44 -4.84 -7.49 -6.04
CA SER A 44 -3.92 -6.34 -5.98
C SER A 44 -3.64 -5.93 -4.53
N ILE A 45 -4.70 -5.80 -3.71
CA ILE A 45 -4.53 -5.45 -2.29
C ILE A 45 -3.71 -6.52 -1.56
N ARG A 46 -3.98 -7.81 -1.79
CA ARG A 46 -3.18 -8.90 -1.20
C ARG A 46 -1.71 -8.84 -1.62
N SER A 47 -1.43 -8.56 -2.90
CA SER A 47 -0.06 -8.39 -3.39
C SER A 47 0.65 -7.20 -2.77
N TYR A 48 -0.09 -6.10 -2.52
CA TYR A 48 0.43 -4.90 -1.87
C TYR A 48 0.76 -5.17 -0.40
N GLU A 49 -0.14 -5.81 0.35
CA GLU A 49 0.09 -6.20 1.74
C GLU A 49 1.17 -7.28 1.90
N ALA A 50 1.39 -8.09 0.87
CA ALA A 50 2.49 -9.06 0.83
C ALA A 50 3.84 -8.42 0.41
N GLY A 51 3.88 -7.13 0.04
CA GLY A 51 5.09 -6.44 -0.41
C GLY A 51 5.63 -6.93 -1.76
N THR A 52 4.88 -7.79 -2.46
CA THR A 52 5.29 -8.40 -3.74
C THR A 52 5.15 -7.46 -4.93
N THR A 53 4.33 -6.43 -4.80
CA THR A 53 4.10 -5.43 -5.83
C THR A 53 3.85 -4.09 -5.16
N LEU A 54 4.48 -3.04 -5.65
CA LEU A 54 4.16 -1.68 -5.22
C LEU A 54 3.03 -1.11 -6.09
N PRO A 55 1.98 -0.49 -5.51
CA PRO A 55 1.00 0.24 -6.29
C PRO A 55 1.64 1.43 -7.00
N ASN A 56 1.08 1.79 -8.16
CA ASN A 56 1.43 3.05 -8.80
C ASN A 56 0.87 4.25 -8.02
N VAL A 57 1.41 5.43 -8.28
CA VAL A 57 1.03 6.68 -7.59
C VAL A 57 -0.48 6.94 -7.62
N LYS A 58 -1.17 6.65 -8.73
CA LYS A 58 -2.63 6.83 -8.82
C LYS A 58 -3.40 5.95 -7.84
N ARG A 59 -2.93 4.72 -7.60
CA ARG A 59 -3.54 3.80 -6.62
C ARG A 59 -3.21 4.19 -5.19
N VAL A 60 -1.98 4.63 -4.93
CA VAL A 60 -1.59 5.18 -3.62
C VAL A 60 -2.49 6.37 -3.27
N LEU A 61 -2.73 7.28 -4.21
CA LEU A 61 -3.63 8.41 -4.00
C LEU A 61 -5.07 8.00 -3.70
N LYS A 62 -5.61 7.00 -4.39
CA LYS A 62 -6.94 6.48 -4.07
C LYS A 62 -7.02 5.89 -2.67
N LEU A 63 -5.99 5.14 -2.25
CA LEU A 63 -5.93 4.57 -0.91
C LEU A 63 -5.80 5.68 0.15
N ALA A 64 -4.94 6.66 -0.06
CA ALA A 64 -4.78 7.81 0.83
C ALA A 64 -6.11 8.58 1.02
N ASN A 65 -6.79 8.91 -0.09
CA ASN A 65 -8.08 9.58 -0.05
C ASN A 65 -9.17 8.72 0.62
N PHE A 66 -9.12 7.40 0.43
CA PHE A 66 -10.08 6.48 1.04
C PHE A 66 -9.91 6.41 2.56
N PHE A 67 -8.67 6.31 3.04
CA PHE A 67 -8.37 6.22 4.46
C PHE A 67 -8.33 7.58 5.18
N ASP A 68 -8.48 8.68 4.42
CA ASP A 68 -8.34 10.07 4.86
C ASP A 68 -6.97 10.33 5.54
N VAL A 69 -5.90 9.94 4.85
CA VAL A 69 -4.50 10.11 5.29
C VAL A 69 -3.66 10.76 4.20
N SER A 70 -2.48 11.29 4.56
CA SER A 70 -1.51 11.76 3.58
C SER A 70 -0.89 10.60 2.79
N LEU A 71 -0.36 10.87 1.58
CA LEU A 71 0.39 9.86 0.81
C LEU A 71 1.60 9.35 1.58
N ASP A 72 2.25 10.23 2.33
CA ASP A 72 3.47 9.95 3.10
C ASP A 72 3.22 8.94 4.23
N TYR A 73 1.97 8.81 4.70
CA TYR A 73 1.59 7.82 5.70
C TYR A 73 2.07 6.41 5.31
N PHE A 74 1.95 6.05 4.04
CA PHE A 74 2.34 4.71 3.59
C PHE A 74 3.85 4.48 3.57
N PHE A 75 4.67 5.54 3.61
CA PHE A 75 6.12 5.47 3.50
C PHE A 75 6.85 5.93 4.77
N THR A 76 6.12 6.07 5.89
CA THR A 76 6.69 6.41 7.21
C THR A 76 7.06 5.14 7.99
N GLU A 77 8.10 5.20 8.83
CA GLU A 77 8.60 4.05 9.64
C GLU A 77 7.67 3.62 10.79
#